data_AF-A0A7X0H3U2-F1
#
_entry.id   AF-A0A7X0H3U2-F1
#
_cell.length_a   1.000
_cell.length_b   1.000
_cell.length_c   1.000
_cell.angle_alpha   90.00
_cell.angle_beta   90.00
_cell.angle_gamma   90.00
#
_symmetry.space_group_name_H-M   'P 1'
#
loop_
_entity.id
_entity.type
_entity.pdbx_description
1 polymer ?
#
loop_
_entity_poly.entity_id
_entity_poly.type
_entity_poly.pdbx_seq_one_letter_code
_entity_poly.pdbx_strand_id
1 'polypeptide(L)'
;MFEDFPNEFWPAMQYELWRYNAEDSLAVAYHWLNTCEAIAWFVIAGIVARRLFREHRAPHWEAYYFGLFVVFGISDLWEAQVVPVWLIAAKGLIFLNILGVRRVLIRRYYPEARF
;
A
#
# COMPACT_ATOMS: atom_id res chain seq x y z
N MET A 1 5.87 -7.84 25.88
CA MET A 1 7.22 -7.23 25.72
C MET A 1 7.12 -6.08 24.73
N PHE A 2 6.39 -5.02 25.11
CA PHE A 2 6.20 -3.76 24.38
C PHE A 2 6.04 -2.61 25.39
N GLU A 3 6.65 -2.71 26.57
CA GLU A 3 6.42 -1.75 27.67
C GLU A 3 7.48 -0.64 27.77
N ASP A 4 8.54 -0.69 26.96
CA ASP A 4 9.63 0.30 27.00
C ASP A 4 9.84 1.02 25.65
N PHE A 5 8.75 1.37 24.94
CA PHE A 5 8.88 2.41 23.93
C PHE A 5 8.88 3.76 24.65
N PRO A 6 9.96 4.58 24.52
CA PRO A 6 10.02 5.86 25.19
C PRO A 6 8.82 6.72 24.79
N ASN A 7 8.16 7.33 25.77
CA ASN A 7 6.93 8.12 25.62
C ASN A 7 7.03 9.29 24.62
N GLU A 8 8.24 9.59 24.13
CA GLU A 8 8.56 10.58 23.09
C GLU A 8 8.38 10.06 21.66
N PHE A 9 8.29 8.74 21.45
CA PHE A 9 8.14 8.13 20.13
C PHE A 9 6.73 8.32 19.55
N TRP A 10 5.70 8.30 20.40
CA TRP A 10 4.31 8.43 20.00
C TRP A 10 3.92 9.84 19.48
N PRO A 11 4.35 10.95 20.10
CA PRO A 11 4.09 12.30 19.58
C PRO A 11 4.70 12.55 18.20
N ALA A 12 5.92 12.05 17.93
CA ALA A 12 6.58 12.24 16.63
C ALA A 12 5.85 11.49 15.49
N MET A 13 5.23 10.35 15.79
CA MET A 13 4.41 9.62 14.82
C MET A 13 3.16 10.40 14.43
N GLN A 14 2.61 11.23 15.32
CA GLN A 14 1.43 12.07 15.04
C GLN A 14 1.76 13.32 14.22
N TYR A 15 3.03 13.56 13.88
CA TYR A 15 3.41 14.70 13.07
C TYR A 15 2.82 14.58 11.66
N GLU A 16 2.00 15.55 11.29
CA GLU A 16 1.45 15.69 9.95
C GLU A 16 2.45 16.49 9.11
N LEU A 17 3.05 15.84 8.11
CA LEU A 17 3.93 16.52 7.15
C LEU A 17 3.13 17.47 6.26
N TRP A 18 1.88 17.10 5.98
CA TRP A 18 1.02 17.85 5.08
C TRP A 18 -0.46 17.50 5.29
N ARG A 19 -1.35 18.46 5.03
CA ARG A 19 -2.81 18.31 5.06
C ARG A 19 -3.43 19.02 3.86
N TYR A 20 -4.48 18.43 3.30
CA TYR A 20 -5.18 18.98 2.14
C TYR A 20 -5.76 20.37 2.42
N ASN A 21 -5.45 21.32 1.53
CA ASN A 21 -6.04 22.65 1.49
C ASN A 21 -6.51 22.96 0.06
N ALA A 22 -7.82 23.17 -0.12
CA ALA A 22 -8.41 23.44 -1.44
C ALA A 22 -8.00 24.80 -2.04
N GLU A 23 -7.44 25.70 -1.23
CA GLU A 23 -6.95 27.00 -1.69
C GLU A 23 -5.53 26.93 -2.27
N ASP A 24 -4.80 25.83 -2.03
CA ASP A 24 -3.47 25.60 -2.56
C ASP A 24 -3.50 24.72 -3.82
N SER A 25 -3.08 25.28 -4.95
CA SER A 25 -3.02 24.56 -6.24
C SER A 25 -2.14 23.31 -6.21
N LEU A 26 -1.04 23.31 -5.44
CA LEU A 26 -0.17 22.14 -5.28
C LEU A 26 -0.88 21.06 -4.46
N ALA A 27 -1.65 21.46 -3.45
CA ALA A 27 -2.42 20.56 -2.64
C ALA A 27 -3.53 19.85 -3.43
N VAL A 28 -4.21 20.58 -4.32
CA VAL A 28 -5.20 20.02 -5.25
C VAL A 28 -4.55 19.05 -6.24
N ALA A 29 -3.40 19.39 -6.80
CA ALA A 29 -2.66 18.49 -7.69
C ALA A 29 -2.22 17.20 -6.96
N TYR A 30 -1.70 17.33 -5.74
CA TYR A 30 -1.29 16.19 -4.91
C TYR A 30 -2.46 15.26 -4.57
N HIS A 31 -3.61 15.83 -4.22
CA HIS A 31 -4.84 15.09 -3.95
C HIS A 31 -5.27 14.23 -5.14
N TRP A 32 -5.25 14.80 -6.35
CA TRP A 32 -5.60 14.07 -7.57
C TRP A 32 -4.56 13.01 -7.94
N LEU A 33 -3.27 13.29 -7.78
CA LEU A 33 -2.22 12.30 -8.01
C LEU A 33 -2.41 11.06 -7.12
N ASN A 34 -2.55 11.26 -5.81
CA ASN A 34 -2.77 10.15 -4.88
C ASN A 34 -4.07 9.39 -5.16
N THR A 35 -5.13 10.09 -5.57
CA THR A 35 -6.40 9.45 -5.95
C THR A 35 -6.24 8.58 -7.21
N CYS A 36 -5.49 9.06 -8.21
CA CYS A 36 -5.17 8.29 -9.41
C CYS A 36 -4.30 7.08 -9.10
N GLU A 37 -3.30 7.22 -8.22
CA GLU A 37 -2.47 6.10 -7.75
C GLU A 37 -3.31 5.04 -7.03
N ALA A 38 -4.20 5.45 -6.12
CA ALA A 38 -5.14 4.55 -5.46
C ALA A 38 -5.97 3.73 -6.44
N ILE A 39 -6.51 4.38 -7.49
CA ILE A 39 -7.26 3.71 -8.56
C ILE A 39 -6.39 2.68 -9.26
N ALA A 40 -5.14 3.02 -9.61
CA ALA A 40 -4.22 2.09 -10.25
C ALA A 40 -3.95 0.86 -9.39
N TRP A 41 -3.77 1.03 -8.07
CA TRP A 41 -3.60 -0.09 -7.15
C TRP A 41 -4.84 -0.98 -7.04
N PHE A 42 -6.04 -0.40 -7.03
CA PHE A 42 -7.27 -1.20 -7.05
C PHE A 42 -7.46 -1.97 -8.36
N VAL A 43 -7.04 -1.41 -9.49
CA VAL A 43 -7.03 -2.14 -10.77
C VAL A 43 -6.08 -3.33 -10.69
N ILE A 44 -4.86 -3.15 -10.17
CA ILE A 44 -3.90 -4.23 -9.97
C ILE A 44 -4.45 -5.29 -8.99
N ALA A 45 -5.06 -4.86 -7.89
CA ALA A 45 -5.74 -5.75 -6.95
C ALA A 45 -6.82 -6.57 -7.68
N GLY A 46 -7.64 -5.95 -8.52
CA GLY A 46 -8.63 -6.63 -9.35
C GLY A 46 -8.02 -7.68 -10.29
N ILE A 47 -6.85 -7.41 -10.88
CA ILE A 47 -6.12 -8.40 -11.70
C ILE A 47 -5.66 -9.59 -10.84
N VAL A 48 -5.11 -9.33 -9.65
CA VAL A 48 -4.68 -10.40 -8.72
C VAL A 48 -5.88 -11.22 -8.24
N ALA A 49 -6.99 -10.57 -7.90
CA ALA A 49 -8.23 -11.25 -7.51
C ALA A 49 -8.77 -12.11 -8.66
N ARG A 50 -8.80 -11.58 -9.89
CA ARG A 50 -9.17 -12.35 -11.07
C ARG A 50 -8.28 -13.58 -11.25
N ARG A 51 -6.97 -13.46 -11.02
CA ARG A 51 -6.03 -14.60 -11.09
C ARG A 51 -6.33 -15.63 -9.99
N LEU A 52 -6.56 -15.16 -8.76
CA LEU A 52 -6.95 -15.98 -7.61
C LEU A 52 -8.17 -16.86 -7.89
N PHE A 53 -9.21 -16.30 -8.52
CA PHE A 53 -10.45 -17.03 -8.83
C PHE A 53 -10.38 -17.89 -10.09
N ARG A 54 -9.36 -17.72 -10.95
CA ARG A 54 -9.26 -18.49 -12.20
C ARG A 54 -8.26 -19.62 -12.14
N GLU A 55 -7.14 -19.42 -11.45
CA GLU A 55 -6.01 -20.35 -11.50
C GLU A 55 -5.85 -21.17 -10.22
N HIS A 56 -6.26 -20.65 -9.07
CA HIS A 56 -6.22 -21.33 -7.76
C HIS A 56 -4.86 -21.98 -7.41
N ARG A 57 -3.75 -21.54 -8.02
CA ARG A 57 -2.44 -22.17 -7.84
C ARG A 57 -1.82 -21.86 -6.48
N ALA A 58 -2.09 -20.67 -5.94
CA ALA A 58 -1.54 -20.21 -4.67
C ALA A 58 -2.54 -19.34 -3.90
N PRO A 59 -3.74 -19.86 -3.56
CA PRO A 59 -4.87 -19.03 -3.15
C PRO A 59 -4.59 -18.18 -1.91
N HIS A 60 -3.84 -18.72 -0.94
CA HIS A 60 -3.45 -17.97 0.25
C HIS A 60 -2.47 -16.82 -0.06
N TRP A 61 -1.45 -17.08 -0.89
CA TRP A 61 -0.47 -16.07 -1.27
C TRP A 61 -1.08 -14.98 -2.16
N GLU A 62 -1.99 -15.35 -3.06
CA GLU A 62 -2.68 -14.41 -3.92
C GLU A 62 -3.73 -13.58 -3.18
N ALA A 63 -4.44 -14.17 -2.21
CA ALA A 63 -5.32 -13.42 -1.32
C ALA A 63 -4.54 -12.41 -0.46
N TYR A 64 -3.38 -12.83 0.08
CA TYR A 64 -2.50 -11.91 0.80
C TYR A 64 -1.95 -10.80 -0.12
N TYR A 65 -1.54 -11.15 -1.34
CA TYR A 65 -1.04 -10.19 -2.33
C TYR A 65 -2.11 -9.20 -2.76
N PHE A 66 -3.34 -9.67 -2.97
CA PHE A 66 -4.52 -8.84 -3.19
C PHE A 66 -4.73 -7.85 -2.03
N GLY A 67 -4.72 -8.37 -0.79
CA GLY A 67 -4.87 -7.56 0.40
C GLY A 67 -3.82 -6.45 0.50
N LEU A 68 -2.55 -6.75 0.18
CA LEU A 68 -1.50 -5.73 0.18
C LEU A 68 -1.77 -4.58 -0.80
N PHE A 69 -2.22 -4.87 -2.03
CA PHE A 69 -2.58 -3.81 -2.99
C PHE A 69 -3.79 -3.00 -2.55
N VAL A 70 -4.79 -3.63 -1.94
CA VAL A 70 -5.96 -2.94 -1.40
C VAL A 70 -5.55 -2.00 -0.27
N VAL A 71 -4.74 -2.48 0.68
CA VAL A 71 -4.26 -1.66 1.79
C VAL A 71 -3.39 -0.51 1.28
N PHE A 72 -2.55 -0.74 0.26
CA PHE A 72 -1.74 0.31 -0.35
C PHE A 72 -2.63 1.38 -1.03
N GLY A 73 -3.63 0.98 -1.83
CA GLY A 73 -4.57 1.92 -2.45
C GLY A 73 -5.40 2.71 -1.42
N ILE A 74 -5.81 2.08 -0.31
CA ILE A 74 -6.48 2.79 0.80
C ILE A 74 -5.52 3.81 1.44
N SER A 75 -4.24 3.46 1.61
CA SER A 75 -3.26 4.38 2.16
C SER A 75 -3.00 5.59 1.26
N ASP A 76 -3.07 5.44 -0.07
CA ASP A 76 -3.01 6.56 -1.02
C ASP A 76 -4.24 7.47 -0.89
N LEU A 77 -5.44 6.91 -0.74
CA LEU A 77 -6.65 7.72 -0.49
C LEU A 77 -6.58 8.50 0.83
N TRP A 78 -5.98 7.91 1.86
CA TRP A 78 -5.74 8.63 3.11
C TRP A 78 -4.71 9.74 2.89
N GLU A 79 -3.63 9.46 2.17
CA GLU A 79 -2.60 10.45 1.86
C GLU A 79 -3.14 11.63 1.03
N ALA A 80 -4.18 11.42 0.23
CA ALA A 80 -4.89 12.49 -0.47
C ALA A 80 -5.54 13.51 0.49
N GLN A 81 -5.72 13.18 1.77
CA GLN A 81 -6.29 14.04 2.80
C GLN A 81 -5.24 14.55 3.80
N VAL A 82 -4.38 13.66 4.30
CA VAL A 82 -3.35 13.97 5.30
C VAL A 82 -2.19 13.01 5.20
N VAL A 83 -0.96 13.51 5.36
CA VAL A 83 0.27 12.70 5.32
C VAL A 83 0.94 12.69 6.70
N PRO A 84 0.61 11.74 7.58
CA PRO A 84 1.34 11.57 8.82
C PRO A 84 2.62 10.75 8.58
N VAL A 85 3.69 11.03 9.33
CA VAL A 85 5.01 10.37 9.16
C VAL A 85 4.90 8.84 9.25
N TRP A 86 4.07 8.32 10.15
CA TRP A 86 3.90 6.88 10.31
C TRP A 86 3.30 6.20 9.06
N LEU A 87 2.49 6.91 8.28
CA LEU A 87 1.86 6.37 7.07
C LEU A 87 2.90 6.08 5.99
N ILE A 88 3.93 6.93 5.89
CA ILE A 88 5.06 6.71 4.96
C ILE A 88 5.83 5.44 5.35
N ALA A 89 6.12 5.27 6.65
CA ALA A 89 6.79 4.06 7.14
C ALA A 89 5.94 2.81 6.91
N ALA A 90 4.62 2.89 7.16
CA ALA A 90 3.68 1.81 6.90
C ALA A 90 3.63 1.44 5.42
N LYS A 91 3.59 2.43 4.51
CA LYS A 91 3.67 2.20 3.07
C LYS A 91 4.97 1.52 2.66
N GLY A 92 6.10 1.96 3.20
CA GLY A 92 7.39 1.30 2.98
C GLY A 92 7.34 -0.19 3.35
N LEU A 93 6.76 -0.52 4.51
CA LEU A 93 6.57 -1.90 4.94
C LEU A 93 5.65 -2.69 4.00
N ILE A 94 4.50 -2.12 3.60
CA ILE A 94 3.56 -2.78 2.67
C ILE A 94 4.24 -3.03 1.32
N PHE A 95 4.99 -2.05 0.80
CA PHE A 95 5.71 -2.16 -0.46
C PHE A 95 6.76 -3.28 -0.42
N LEU A 96 7.54 -3.38 0.65
CA LEU A 96 8.48 -4.50 0.83
C LEU A 96 7.77 -5.85 0.87
N ASN A 97 6.60 -5.93 1.49
CA ASN A 97 5.78 -7.15 1.48
C ASN A 97 5.28 -7.49 0.07
N ILE A 98 4.83 -6.50 -0.72
CA ILE A 98 4.45 -6.69 -2.13
C ILE A 98 5.62 -7.31 -2.91
N LEU A 99 6.84 -6.76 -2.77
CA LEU A 99 8.04 -7.29 -3.43
C LEU A 99 8.39 -8.71 -2.96
N GLY A 100 8.29 -8.96 -1.65
CA GLY A 100 8.53 -10.27 -1.06
C GLY A 100 7.57 -11.33 -1.59
N VAL A 101 6.27 -11.04 -1.57
CA VAL A 101 5.22 -11.94 -2.07
C VAL A 101 5.34 -12.14 -3.58
N ARG A 102 5.64 -11.09 -4.35
CA ARG A 102 5.91 -11.20 -5.79
C ARG A 102 7.04 -12.18 -6.06
N ARG A 103 8.14 -12.08 -5.31
CA ARG A 103 9.29 -12.98 -5.44
C ARG A 103 8.93 -14.43 -5.09
N VAL A 104 8.10 -14.66 -4.08
CA VAL A 104 7.61 -16.00 -3.72
C VAL A 104 6.69 -16.58 -4.81
N LEU A 105 5.71 -15.80 -5.27
CA LEU A 105 4.76 -16.20 -6.31
C LEU A 105 5.47 -16.59 -7.61
N ILE A 106 6.37 -15.74 -8.11
CA ILE A 106 7.12 -16.03 -9.35
C ILE A 106 8.02 -17.25 -9.18
N ARG A 107 8.77 -17.36 -8.08
CA ARG A 107 9.72 -18.47 -7.92
C ARG A 107 9.08 -19.83 -7.69
N ARG A 108 7.96 -19.89 -6.96
CA ARG A 108 7.37 -21.16 -6.53
C ARG A 108 6.15 -21.58 -7.35
N TYR A 109 5.32 -20.64 -7.78
CA TYR A 109 4.01 -20.95 -8.39
C TYR A 109 3.92 -20.55 -9.86
N TYR A 110 4.77 -19.60 -10.30
CA TYR A 110 4.79 -19.05 -11.65
C TYR A 110 6.20 -18.93 -12.25
N PRO A 111 6.98 -20.03 -12.31
CA PRO A 111 8.38 -19.98 -12.75
C PRO A 111 8.56 -19.59 -14.22
N GLU A 112 7.51 -19.74 -15.04
CA GLU A 112 7.48 -19.37 -16.46
C GLU A 112 7.15 -17.88 -16.69
N ALA A 113 6.59 -17.19 -15.69
CA ALA A 113 6.20 -15.79 -15.80
C ALA A 113 7.37 -14.80 -15.61
N ARG A 114 8.58 -15.17 -16.04
CA ARG A 114 9.78 -14.32 -15.91
C ARG A 114 9.70 -13.16 -16.91
N PHE A 115 9.13 -12.05 -16.46
CA PHE A 115 9.24 -10.73 -17.09
C PHE A 115 9.65 -9.69 -16.03
#